data_AF-A0A7C4FAA1-F1
#
_entry.id   AF-A0A7C4FAA1-F1
#
_cell.length_a   1.000
_cell.length_b   1.000
_cell.length_c   1.000
_cell.angle_alpha   90.00
_cell.angle_beta   90.00
_cell.angle_gamma   90.00
#
_symmetry.space_group_name_H-M   'P 1'
#
loop_
_entity.id
_entity.type
_entity.pdbx_description
1 polymer ?
#
loop_
_entity_poly.entity_id
_entity_poly.type
_entity_poly.pdbx_seq_one_letter_code
_entity_poly.pdbx_strand_id
1 'polypeptide(L)'
;MSLLPVQIVFTLFLLFAVSRVLLRLKDGSLTLTAFLFWFSLFIIAIIGVFRPEVTSIVAQKLGISRGSDAVIYASIILLFYLIFRTNVILENLRHDLTKLVRLIALNNKKK
;
A
#
# COMPACT_ATOMS: atom_id res chain seq x y z
N MET A 1 -19.77 -17.64 -21.43
CA MET A 1 -18.94 -17.47 -20.22
C MET A 1 -19.05 -16.00 -19.82
N SER A 2 -20.06 -15.66 -19.02
CA SER A 2 -20.30 -14.28 -18.59
C SER A 2 -19.18 -13.86 -17.65
N LEU A 3 -18.37 -12.88 -18.08
CA LEU A 3 -17.43 -12.21 -17.20
C LEU A 3 -18.24 -11.59 -16.06
N LEU A 4 -18.00 -12.05 -14.83
CA LEU A 4 -18.62 -11.45 -13.65
C LEU A 4 -18.22 -9.96 -13.63
N PRO A 5 -19.16 -9.01 -13.51
CA PRO A 5 -18.86 -7.57 -13.49
C PRO A 5 -17.77 -7.20 -12.48
N VAL A 6 -17.69 -7.95 -11.39
CA VAL A 6 -16.67 -7.82 -10.34
C VAL A 6 -15.25 -8.06 -10.88
N GLN A 7 -15.02 -9.06 -11.73
CA GLN A 7 -13.69 -9.34 -12.28
C GLN A 7 -13.19 -8.20 -13.17
N ILE A 8 -14.07 -7.56 -13.94
CA ILE A 8 -13.73 -6.43 -14.81
C ILE A 8 -13.31 -5.22 -13.97
N VAL A 9 -14.07 -4.89 -12.92
CA VAL A 9 -13.77 -3.77 -12.02
C VAL A 9 -12.45 -3.98 -11.29
N PHE A 10 -12.21 -5.18 -10.75
CA PHE A 10 -10.95 -5.50 -10.06
C PHE A 10 -9.76 -5.47 -11.00
N THR A 11 -9.90 -5.97 -12.23
CA THR A 11 -8.81 -5.97 -13.22
C THR A 11 -8.45 -4.55 -13.65
N LEU A 12 -9.44 -3.70 -13.90
CA LEU A 12 -9.21 -2.27 -14.20
C LEU A 12 -8.52 -1.54 -13.04
N PHE A 13 -8.96 -1.81 -11.81
CA PHE A 13 -8.36 -1.21 -10.62
C PHE A 13 -6.90 -1.65 -10.43
N LEU A 14 -6.60 -2.94 -10.66
CA LEU A 14 -5.25 -3.48 -10.57
C LEU A 14 -4.33 -2.93 -11.66
N LEU A 15 -4.82 -2.80 -12.90
CA LEU A 15 -4.09 -2.13 -13.99
C LEU A 15 -3.75 -0.67 -13.64
N PHE A 16 -4.73 0.05 -13.08
CA PHE A 16 -4.52 1.41 -12.61
C PHE A 16 -3.49 1.47 -11.47
N ALA A 17 -3.57 0.55 -10.50
CA ALA A 17 -2.63 0.48 -9.39
C ALA A 17 -1.19 0.20 -9.86
N VAL A 18 -0.99 -0.75 -10.77
CA VAL A 18 0.32 -1.05 -11.35
C VAL A 18 0.86 0.15 -12.14
N SER A 19 0.02 0.81 -12.94
CA SER A 19 0.39 2.03 -13.66
C SER A 19 0.88 3.13 -12.71
N ARG A 20 0.19 3.33 -11.57
CA ARG A 20 0.59 4.31 -10.56
C ARG A 20 1.94 3.98 -9.89
N VAL A 21 2.25 2.70 -9.69
CA VAL A 21 3.54 2.26 -9.15
C VAL A 21 4.67 2.52 -10.16
N LEU A 22 4.43 2.26 -11.44
CA LEU A 22 5.40 2.54 -12.52
C LEU A 22 5.66 4.04 -12.71
N LEU A 23 4.62 4.87 -12.63
CA LEU A 23 4.75 6.33 -12.72
C LEU A 23 5.58 6.88 -11.55
N ARG A 24 5.34 6.41 -10.32
CA ARG A 24 6.10 6.85 -9.14
C ARG A 24 7.56 6.39 -9.13
N LEU A 25 7.91 5.30 -9.81
CA LEU A 25 9.30 4.90 -10.03
C LEU A 25 10.01 5.87 -10.98
N LYS A 26 9.33 6.32 -12.04
CA LYS A 26 9.89 7.24 -13.03
C LYS A 26 10.18 8.63 -12.45
N ASP A 27 9.40 9.05 -11.45
CA ASP A 27 9.56 10.34 -10.77
C ASP A 27 10.69 10.35 -9.72
N GLY A 28 11.43 9.24 -9.51
CA GLY A 28 12.52 9.14 -8.53
C GLY A 28 12.07 9.23 -7.05
N SER A 29 10.76 9.41 -6.81
CA SER A 29 10.15 9.57 -5.49
C SER A 29 10.04 8.26 -4.68
N LEU A 30 10.23 7.10 -5.34
CA LEU A 30 10.22 5.79 -4.71
C LEU A 30 11.59 5.14 -4.79
N THR A 31 12.08 4.68 -3.64
CA THR A 31 13.25 3.80 -3.55
C THR A 31 12.96 2.48 -4.27
N LEU A 32 13.96 1.89 -4.93
CA LEU A 32 13.82 0.64 -5.68
C LEU A 32 13.24 -0.50 -4.81
N THR A 33 13.57 -0.52 -3.52
CA THR A 33 13.03 -1.45 -2.52
C THR A 33 11.54 -1.26 -2.27
N ALA A 34 11.07 -0.01 -2.19
CA ALA A 34 9.65 0.30 -2.02
C ALA A 34 8.86 -0.09 -3.27
N PHE A 35 9.42 0.15 -4.47
CA PHE A 35 8.81 -0.30 -5.72
C PHE A 35 8.66 -1.83 -5.75
N LEU A 36 9.73 -2.59 -5.46
CA LEU A 36 9.69 -4.05 -5.46
C LEU A 36 8.67 -4.59 -4.43
N PHE A 37 8.58 -3.98 -3.26
CA PHE A 37 7.60 -4.34 -2.24
C PHE A 37 6.16 -4.14 -2.73
N TRP A 38 5.84 -2.94 -3.24
CA TRP A 38 4.49 -2.63 -3.74
C TRP A 38 4.13 -3.48 -4.96
N PHE A 39 5.06 -3.66 -5.89
CA PHE A 39 4.86 -4.49 -7.09
C PHE A 39 4.58 -5.96 -6.73
N SER A 40 5.36 -6.53 -5.81
CA SER A 40 5.11 -7.90 -5.31
C SER A 40 3.74 -8.02 -4.66
N LEU A 41 3.35 -7.06 -3.83
CA LEU A 41 2.04 -7.03 -3.17
C LEU A 41 0.88 -7.02 -4.18
N PHE A 42 0.96 -6.19 -5.23
CA PHE A 42 -0.06 -6.16 -6.29
C PHE A 42 -0.11 -7.45 -7.11
N ILE A 43 1.04 -8.09 -7.38
CA ILE A 43 1.07 -9.40 -8.05
C ILE A 43 0.37 -10.46 -7.21
N ILE A 44 0.64 -10.50 -5.89
CA ILE A 44 -0.01 -11.45 -4.98
C ILE A 44 -1.53 -11.21 -4.95
N ALA A 45 -1.96 -9.95 -4.96
CA ALA A 45 -3.38 -9.60 -5.02
C ALA A 45 -4.04 -10.07 -6.33
N ILE A 46 -3.38 -9.89 -7.48
CA ILE A 46 -3.85 -10.40 -8.79
C ILE A 46 -4.03 -11.92 -8.73
N ILE A 47 -3.03 -12.65 -8.23
CA ILE A 47 -3.07 -14.12 -8.12
C ILE A 47 -4.24 -14.56 -7.24
N GLY A 48 -4.47 -13.88 -6.10
CA GLY A 48 -5.59 -14.18 -5.19
C GLY A 48 -6.97 -13.97 -5.82
N VAL A 49 -7.11 -13.02 -6.76
CA VAL A 49 -8.36 -12.78 -7.51
C VAL A 49 -8.59 -13.85 -8.57
N PHE A 50 -7.54 -14.30 -9.27
CA PHE A 50 -7.65 -15.32 -10.32
C PHE A 50 -7.75 -16.76 -9.79
N ARG A 51 -7.27 -17.02 -8.57
CA ARG A 51 -7.25 -18.37 -7.96
C ARG A 51 -7.82 -18.35 -6.53
N PRO A 52 -9.15 -18.27 -6.36
CA PRO A 52 -9.78 -18.28 -5.03
C PRO A 52 -9.55 -19.58 -4.23
N GLU A 53 -9.17 -20.68 -4.90
CA GLU A 53 -8.78 -21.97 -4.28
C GLU A 53 -7.54 -21.84 -3.38
N VAL A 54 -6.59 -20.97 -3.72
CA VAL A 54 -5.39 -20.76 -2.87
C VAL A 54 -5.78 -20.01 -1.61
N THR A 55 -6.70 -19.05 -1.75
CA THR A 55 -7.25 -18.27 -0.66
C THR A 55 -8.11 -19.13 0.27
N SER A 56 -8.82 -20.14 -0.25
CA SER A 56 -9.63 -21.06 0.57
C SER A 56 -8.77 -22.01 1.41
N ILE A 57 -7.64 -22.51 0.88
CA ILE A 57 -6.70 -23.37 1.64
C ILE A 57 -6.09 -22.61 2.82
N VAL A 58 -5.70 -21.35 2.60
CA VAL A 58 -5.16 -20.48 3.66
C VAL A 58 -6.24 -20.12 4.68
N ALA A 59 -7.45 -19.80 4.22
CA ALA A 59 -8.57 -19.47 5.11
C ALA A 59 -9.02 -20.66 5.97
N GLN A 60 -8.98 -21.89 5.43
CA GLN A 60 -9.33 -23.10 6.18
C GLN A 60 -8.32 -23.40 7.30
N LYS A 61 -7.03 -23.12 7.07
CA LYS A 61 -6.00 -23.17 8.13
C LYS A 61 -6.15 -22.06 9.18
N LEU A 62 -6.71 -20.92 8.79
CA LEU A 62 -6.98 -19.77 9.68
C LEU A 62 -8.35 -19.84 10.36
N GLY A 63 -9.17 -20.85 10.09
CA GLY A 63 -10.50 -21.04 10.70
C GLY A 63 -11.59 -20.13 10.11
N ILE A 64 -11.41 -19.60 8.90
CA ILE A 64 -12.34 -18.66 8.25
C ILE A 64 -13.10 -19.39 7.13
N SER A 65 -14.44 -19.43 7.22
CA SER A 65 -15.31 -20.16 6.29
C SER A 65 -15.30 -19.64 4.84
N ARG A 66 -14.72 -18.46 4.59
CA ARG A 66 -14.67 -17.80 3.28
C ARG A 66 -13.29 -17.20 3.02
N GLY A 67 -12.65 -17.62 1.94
CA GLY A 67 -11.35 -17.09 1.51
C GLY A 67 -11.35 -15.58 1.28
N SER A 68 -12.45 -15.03 0.75
CA SER A 68 -12.62 -13.58 0.55
C SER A 68 -12.48 -12.79 1.85
N ASP A 69 -13.06 -13.30 2.93
CA ASP A 69 -13.19 -12.56 4.18
C ASP A 69 -11.84 -12.49 4.90
N ALA A 70 -11.03 -13.55 4.79
CA ALA A 70 -9.65 -13.57 5.26
C ALA A 70 -8.79 -12.49 4.58
N VAL A 71 -8.93 -12.34 3.25
CA VAL A 71 -8.21 -11.30 2.48
C VAL A 71 -8.66 -9.91 2.89
N ILE A 72 -9.96 -9.70 3.10
CA ILE A 72 -10.51 -8.42 3.53
C ILE A 72 -9.94 -8.05 4.91
N TYR A 73 -9.98 -8.96 5.89
CA TYR A 73 -9.44 -8.69 7.22
C TYR A 73 -7.93 -8.40 7.18
N ALA A 74 -7.15 -9.19 6.44
CA ALA A 74 -5.72 -8.95 6.27
C ALA A 74 -5.45 -7.58 5.64
N SER A 75 -6.24 -7.20 4.63
CA SER A 75 -6.11 -5.91 3.94
C SER A 75 -6.43 -4.75 4.87
N ILE A 76 -7.48 -4.86 5.68
CA ILE A 76 -7.86 -3.84 6.66
C ILE A 76 -6.75 -3.67 7.69
N ILE A 77 -6.25 -4.75 8.29
CA ILE A 77 -5.17 -4.71 9.27
C ILE A 77 -3.91 -4.06 8.67
N LEU A 78 -3.53 -4.48 7.46
CA LEU A 78 -2.39 -3.92 6.74
C LEU A 78 -2.58 -2.41 6.47
N LEU A 79 -3.76 -2.01 6.00
CA LEU A 79 -4.07 -0.60 5.72
C LEU A 79 -4.00 0.25 6.99
N PHE A 80 -4.57 -0.22 8.10
CA PHE A 80 -4.47 0.45 9.39
C PHE A 80 -3.02 0.63 9.82
N TYR A 81 -2.19 -0.41 9.70
CA TYR A 81 -0.76 -0.32 10.00
C TYR A 81 -0.04 0.69 9.10
N LEU A 82 -0.31 0.69 7.79
CA LEU A 82 0.30 1.63 6.86
C LEU A 82 -0.13 3.08 7.12
N ILE A 83 -1.40 3.32 7.45
CA ILE A 83 -1.92 4.63 7.85
C ILE A 83 -1.20 5.08 9.13
N PHE A 84 -1.12 4.22 10.14
CA PHE A 84 -0.42 4.53 11.39
C PHE A 84 1.05 4.88 11.13
N ARG A 85 1.77 4.05 10.37
CA ARG A 85 3.17 4.29 9.99
C ARG A 85 3.34 5.62 9.26
N THR A 86 2.42 5.96 8.36
CA THR A 86 2.44 7.22 7.61
C THR A 86 2.26 8.42 8.53
N ASN A 87 1.35 8.33 9.52
CA ASN A 87 1.15 9.37 10.53
C ASN A 87 2.42 9.60 11.37
N VAL A 88 3.09 8.52 11.79
CA VAL A 88 4.35 8.63 12.54
C VAL A 88 5.43 9.34 11.72
N ILE A 89 5.58 8.98 10.44
CA ILE A 89 6.54 9.63 9.53
C ILE A 89 6.20 11.12 9.35
N LEU A 90 4.91 11.43 9.21
CA LEU A 90 4.45 12.81 9.06
C LEU A 90 4.73 13.65 10.31
N GLU A 91 4.54 13.09 11.50
CA GLU A 91 4.83 13.79 12.75
C GLU A 91 6.34 14.07 12.92
N ASN A 92 7.19 13.09 12.60
CA ASN A 92 8.64 13.29 12.61
C ASN A 92 9.05 14.40 11.63
N LEU A 93 8.47 14.41 10.42
CA LEU A 93 8.73 15.45 9.43
C LEU A 93 8.30 16.84 9.93
N ARG A 94 7.14 16.95 10.60
CA ARG A 94 6.69 18.21 11.22
C ARG A 94 7.67 18.69 12.29
N HIS A 95 8.20 17.78 13.10
CA HIS A 95 9.18 18.10 14.13
C HIS A 95 10.50 18.61 13.53
N ASP A 96 11.00 17.95 12.49
CA ASP A 96 12.23 18.35 11.81
C ASP A 96 12.07 19.70 11.09
N LEU A 97 10.92 19.95 10.45
CA LEU A 97 10.60 21.26 9.88
C LEU A 97 10.57 22.35 10.95
N THR A 98 9.98 22.07 12.11
CA THR A 98 9.94 23.03 13.22
C THR A 98 11.34 23.39 13.71
N LYS A 99 12.23 22.39 13.85
CA LYS A 99 13.65 22.62 14.19
C LYS A 99 14.34 23.45 13.11
N LEU A 100 14.14 23.11 11.84
CA LEU A 100 14.76 23.80 10.71
C LEU A 100 14.37 25.28 10.69
N VAL A 101 13.07 25.58 10.81
CA VAL A 101 12.56 26.97 10.86
C VAL A 101 13.13 27.72 12.06
N ARG A 102 13.22 27.10 13.23
CA ARG A 102 13.82 27.70 14.43
C ARG A 102 15.31 28.04 14.21
N LEU A 103 16.07 27.15 13.60
CA LEU A 103 17.49 27.38 13.29
C LEU A 103 17.66 28.54 12.30
N ILE A 104 16.83 28.59 11.25
CA ILE A 104 16.84 29.68 10.27
C ILE A 104 16.54 31.03 10.95
N ALA A 105 15.51 31.08 11.81
CA ALA A 105 15.13 32.30 12.52
C ALA A 105 16.24 32.79 13.48
N LEU A 106 16.88 31.88 14.22
CA LEU A 106 18.00 32.22 15.10
C LEU A 106 19.24 32.71 14.33
N ASN A 107 19.52 32.12 13.16
CA ASN A 107 20.64 32.53 12.33
C ASN A 107 20.41 33.91 11.69
N ASN A 108 19.19 34.19 11.24
CA ASN A 108 18.83 35.50 10.69
C ASN A 108 18.85 36.63 11.73
N LYS A 109 18.58 36.34 13.01
CA LYS A 109 18.67 37.33 14.09
C LYS A 109 20.12 37.68 14.46
N LYS A 110 21.11 36.84 14.10
CA LYS A 110 22.54 37.08 14.36
C LYS A 110 23.23 37.88 13.24
N LYS A 111 22.59 38.06 12.09
CA LYS A 111 23.01 39.01 11.04
C LYS A 111 22.37 40.37 11.28
#